data_AF-A0A8J7FQL4-F1
#
_entry.id   AF-A0A8J7FQL4-F1
#
_cell.length_a   1.000
_cell.length_b   1.000
_cell.length_c   1.000
_cell.angle_alpha   90.00
_cell.angle_beta   90.00
_cell.angle_gamma   90.00
#
_symmetry.space_group_name_H-M   'P 1'
#
loop_
_entity.id
_entity.type
_entity.pdbx_description
1 polymer ?
#
loop_
_entity_poly.entity_id
_entity_poly.type
_entity_poly.pdbx_seq_one_letter_code
_entity_poly.pdbx_strand_id
1 'polypeptide(L)'
;MSIINKQNTIKSESSKGSDFTFLFGKRNYIWMGIGLALIALGFILMTGHDANTRPDGTYDVNYWNEDIYSWTRIRLAPFLILTGFAVEIYAILINPNKDK
;
A
#
# COMPACT_ATOMS: atom_id res chain seq x y z
N MET A 1 -68.20 10.75 -3.32
CA MET A 1 -67.13 10.15 -4.16
C MET A 1 -65.91 11.05 -4.08
N SER A 2 -64.86 10.63 -3.36
CA SER A 2 -63.46 11.10 -3.44
C SER A 2 -62.75 10.78 -2.12
N ILE A 3 -62.31 9.53 -1.97
CA ILE A 3 -61.34 9.15 -0.92
C ILE A 3 -59.96 9.52 -1.48
N ILE A 4 -59.34 10.56 -0.92
CA ILE A 4 -57.97 10.98 -1.29
C ILE A 4 -56.98 10.05 -0.57
N ASN A 5 -56.25 9.26 -1.34
CA ASN A 5 -55.32 8.23 -0.91
C ASN A 5 -54.05 8.84 -0.29
N LYS A 6 -54.04 9.00 1.03
CA LYS A 6 -52.93 9.52 1.86
C LYS A 6 -51.87 8.45 2.21
N GLN A 7 -51.55 7.54 1.29
CA GLN A 7 -50.58 6.45 1.54
C GLN A 7 -49.25 6.62 0.77
N ASN A 8 -49.05 7.73 0.03
CA ASN A 8 -47.86 7.91 -0.81
C ASN A 8 -46.75 8.76 -0.17
N THR A 9 -46.77 8.94 1.15
CA THR A 9 -45.77 9.72 1.90
C THR A 9 -44.71 8.86 2.61
N ILE A 10 -44.63 7.56 2.30
CA ILE A 10 -43.49 6.72 2.70
C ILE A 10 -42.60 6.53 1.46
N LYS A 11 -42.01 7.62 0.99
CA LYS A 11 -40.87 7.53 0.06
C LYS A 11 -39.66 7.26 0.95
N SER A 12 -39.27 6.00 0.97
CA SER A 12 -38.09 5.50 1.65
C SER A 12 -36.94 6.49 1.51
N GLU A 13 -36.43 6.93 2.65
CA GLU A 13 -35.09 7.48 2.75
C GLU A 13 -34.17 6.32 2.36
N SER A 14 -33.87 6.26 1.06
CA SER A 14 -32.89 5.34 0.49
C SER A 14 -31.64 5.53 1.32
N SER A 15 -31.30 4.48 2.07
CA SER A 15 -29.98 4.32 2.64
C SER A 15 -29.01 4.68 1.53
N LYS A 16 -28.39 5.85 1.66
CA LYS A 16 -27.17 6.18 0.94
C LYS A 16 -26.12 5.33 1.63
N GLY A 17 -26.21 4.01 1.38
CA GLY A 17 -25.11 3.10 1.62
C GLY A 17 -23.94 3.79 0.99
N SER A 18 -22.89 4.00 1.77
CA SER A 18 -21.69 4.67 1.33
C SER A 18 -21.26 4.03 0.02
N ASP A 19 -21.64 4.65 -1.09
CA ASP A 19 -21.09 4.35 -2.38
C ASP A 19 -19.63 4.71 -2.18
N PHE A 20 -18.81 3.70 -1.87
CA PHE A 20 -17.38 3.79 -1.96
C PHE A 20 -17.14 4.18 -3.40
N THR A 21 -17.14 5.48 -3.64
CA THR A 21 -16.90 6.09 -4.92
C THR A 21 -15.45 5.76 -5.15
N PHE A 22 -15.22 4.69 -5.91
CA PHE A 22 -13.89 4.24 -6.24
C PHE A 22 -13.21 5.39 -6.96
N LEU A 23 -12.38 6.14 -6.22
CA LEU A 23 -11.63 7.29 -6.73
C LEU A 23 -10.66 6.87 -7.84
N PHE A 24 -10.28 5.58 -7.84
CA PHE A 24 -9.40 4.97 -8.81
C PHE A 24 -10.07 3.77 -9.47
N GLY A 25 -9.76 3.55 -10.75
CA GLY A 25 -10.31 2.45 -11.53
C GLY A 25 -9.79 1.12 -11.00
N LYS A 26 -10.55 0.03 -11.19
CA LYS A 26 -10.15 -1.32 -10.73
C LYS A 26 -8.72 -1.70 -11.15
N ARG A 27 -8.29 -1.30 -12.35
CA ARG A 27 -6.94 -1.56 -12.85
C ARG A 27 -5.86 -0.81 -12.08
N ASN A 28 -6.10 0.44 -11.69
CA ASN A 28 -5.17 1.23 -10.88
C ASN A 28 -4.97 0.65 -9.50
N TYR A 29 -6.04 0.13 -8.90
CA TYR A 29 -5.98 -0.49 -7.59
C TYR A 29 -5.06 -1.72 -7.58
N ILE A 30 -5.01 -2.48 -8.69
CA ILE A 30 -4.07 -3.59 -8.87
C ILE A 30 -2.62 -3.07 -8.91
N TRP A 31 -2.36 -1.99 -9.65
CA TRP A 31 -1.01 -1.39 -9.72
C TRP A 31 -0.55 -0.83 -8.36
N MET A 32 -1.46 -0.22 -7.60
CA MET A 32 -1.23 0.20 -6.22
C MET A 32 -0.85 -0.99 -5.34
N GLY A 33 -1.63 -2.09 -5.39
CA GLY A 33 -1.30 -3.31 -4.64
C GLY A 33 0.09 -3.89 -4.97
N ILE A 34 0.50 -3.82 -6.25
CA ILE A 34 1.85 -4.25 -6.68
C ILE A 34 2.93 -3.31 -6.13
N GLY A 35 2.71 -1.99 -6.19
CA GLY A 35 3.62 -0.99 -5.62
C GLY A 35 3.85 -1.21 -4.12
N LEU A 36 2.77 -1.39 -3.37
CA LEU A 36 2.82 -1.70 -1.94
C LEU A 36 3.57 -2.99 -1.64
N ALA A 37 3.35 -4.04 -2.43
CA ALA A 37 4.07 -5.31 -2.27
C ALA A 37 5.58 -5.16 -2.49
N LEU A 38 5.99 -4.35 -3.48
CA LEU A 38 7.42 -4.05 -3.73
C LEU A 38 8.05 -3.28 -2.57
N ILE A 39 7.34 -2.30 -2.02
CA ILE A 39 7.81 -1.52 -0.85
C ILE A 39 7.97 -2.45 0.35
N ALA A 40 6.95 -3.26 0.64
CA ALA A 40 6.99 -4.22 1.75
C ALA A 40 8.14 -5.22 1.59
N LEU A 41 8.34 -5.75 0.38
CA LEU A 41 9.45 -6.65 0.07
C LEU A 41 10.81 -5.94 0.28
N GLY A 42 10.96 -4.70 -0.18
CA GLY A 42 12.17 -3.91 0.04
C GLY A 42 12.49 -3.70 1.53
N PHE A 43 11.49 -3.42 2.36
CA PHE A 43 11.67 -3.34 3.81
C PHE A 43 12.02 -4.69 4.44
N ILE A 44 11.40 -5.79 3.99
CA ILE A 44 11.74 -7.14 4.44
C ILE A 44 13.22 -7.46 4.12
N LEU A 45 13.71 -7.11 2.93
CA LEU A 45 15.13 -7.31 2.59
C LEU A 45 16.08 -6.47 3.46
N MET A 46 15.63 -5.33 4.00
CA MET A 46 16.40 -4.51 4.93
C MET A 46 16.46 -5.13 6.35
N THR A 47 15.51 -6.00 6.71
CA THR A 47 15.49 -6.66 8.03
C THR A 47 16.68 -7.60 8.24
N GLY A 48 17.32 -7.54 9.41
CA GLY A 48 18.30 -8.51 9.90
C GLY A 48 19.28 -7.91 10.89
N HIS A 49 20.36 -8.63 11.17
CA HIS A 49 21.24 -8.41 12.32
C HIS A 49 21.86 -7.00 12.31
N ASP A 50 21.89 -6.38 13.48
CA ASP A 50 22.52 -5.10 13.73
C ASP A 50 24.05 -5.23 13.84
N ALA A 51 24.73 -4.08 13.84
CA ALA A 51 26.20 -4.03 13.79
C ALA A 51 26.89 -4.64 15.00
N ASN A 52 26.20 -4.75 16.13
CA ASN A 52 26.79 -5.17 17.41
C ASN A 52 26.23 -6.53 17.88
N THR A 53 25.48 -7.23 17.02
CA THR A 53 24.97 -8.57 17.33
C THR A 53 25.90 -9.63 16.76
N ARG A 54 26.37 -10.49 17.67
CA ARG A 54 27.22 -11.65 17.36
C ARG A 54 26.43 -12.70 16.57
N PRO A 55 27.10 -13.65 15.89
CA PRO A 55 26.43 -14.73 15.17
C PRO A 55 25.56 -15.63 16.07
N ASP A 56 25.76 -15.58 17.40
CA ASP A 56 24.95 -16.32 18.39
C ASP A 56 23.69 -15.55 18.86
N GLY A 57 23.46 -14.33 18.37
CA GLY A 57 22.33 -13.48 18.76
C GLY A 57 22.53 -12.65 20.03
N THR A 58 23.71 -12.70 20.64
CA THR A 58 24.06 -11.85 21.80
C THR A 58 24.57 -10.47 21.35
N TYR A 59 24.17 -9.45 22.09
CA TYR A 59 24.57 -8.06 21.86
C TYR A 59 25.89 -7.75 22.58
N ASP A 60 26.90 -7.31 21.84
CA ASP A 60 28.21 -6.86 22.36
C ASP A 60 28.64 -5.57 21.67
N VAL A 61 28.79 -4.50 22.44
CA VAL A 61 29.17 -3.16 21.96
C VAL A 61 30.56 -3.08 21.32
N ASN A 62 31.46 -4.02 21.63
CA ASN A 62 32.81 -4.05 21.05
C ASN A 62 32.93 -4.98 19.83
N TYR A 63 31.86 -5.69 19.52
CA TYR A 63 31.80 -6.59 18.37
C TYR A 63 31.27 -5.85 17.15
N TRP A 64 31.91 -6.03 15.99
CA TRP A 64 31.46 -5.45 14.73
C TRP A 64 31.06 -6.54 13.75
N ASN A 65 29.81 -6.50 13.29
CA ASN A 65 29.27 -7.43 12.33
C ASN A 65 29.40 -6.87 10.89
N GLU A 66 30.20 -7.52 10.07
CA GLU A 66 30.43 -7.15 8.67
C GLU A 66 29.20 -7.41 7.77
N ASP A 67 28.26 -8.24 8.20
CA ASP A 67 27.04 -8.60 7.45
C ASP A 67 26.10 -7.41 7.23
N ILE A 68 26.26 -6.34 8.03
CA ILE A 68 25.60 -5.04 7.82
C ILE A 68 25.89 -4.47 6.43
N TYR A 69 27.11 -4.69 5.92
CA TYR A 69 27.55 -4.18 4.63
C TYR A 69 27.14 -5.04 3.44
N SER A 70 26.18 -5.95 3.62
CA SER A 70 25.61 -6.72 2.52
C SER A 70 25.11 -5.80 1.40
N TRP A 71 25.60 -6.05 0.19
CA TRP A 71 25.23 -5.31 -1.02
C TRP A 71 23.71 -5.24 -1.22
N THR A 72 23.02 -6.30 -0.80
CA THR A 72 21.56 -6.42 -0.83
C THR A 72 20.87 -5.38 0.05
N ARG A 73 21.35 -5.12 1.26
CA ARG A 73 20.72 -4.17 2.22
C ARG A 73 21.04 -2.72 1.88
N ILE A 74 22.27 -2.46 1.45
CA ILE A 74 22.73 -1.09 1.19
C ILE A 74 22.24 -0.55 -0.15
N ARG A 75 22.15 -1.40 -1.18
CA ARG A 75 21.83 -0.96 -2.54
C ARG A 75 20.51 -1.53 -3.04
N LEU A 76 20.34 -2.84 -2.95
CA LEU A 76 19.18 -3.50 -3.57
C LEU A 76 17.87 -3.16 -2.86
N ALA A 77 17.84 -3.21 -1.53
CA ALA A 77 16.64 -2.93 -0.73
C ALA A 77 16.16 -1.47 -0.88
N PRO A 78 16.99 -0.43 -0.71
CA PRO A 78 16.56 0.95 -0.94
C PRO A 78 16.10 1.21 -2.37
N PHE A 79 16.77 0.59 -3.36
CA PHE A 79 16.38 0.69 -4.77
C PHE A 79 15.00 0.08 -5.04
N LEU A 80 14.69 -1.08 -4.43
CA LEU A 80 13.37 -1.71 -4.49
C LEU A 80 12.29 -0.81 -3.88
N ILE A 81 12.56 -0.21 -2.72
CA ILE A 81 11.63 0.71 -2.04
C ILE A 81 11.36 1.94 -2.93
N LEU A 82 12.41 2.57 -3.46
CA LEU A 82 12.30 3.72 -4.37
C LEU A 82 11.49 3.38 -5.62
N THR A 83 11.75 2.22 -6.22
CA THR A 83 11.01 1.74 -7.39
C THR A 83 9.54 1.51 -7.04
N GLY A 84 9.25 0.90 -5.89
CA GLY A 84 7.89 0.70 -5.40
C GLY A 84 7.14 2.03 -5.21
N PHE A 85 7.77 3.04 -4.61
CA PHE A 85 7.20 4.38 -4.51
C PHE A 85 6.96 5.03 -5.88
N ALA A 86 7.85 4.85 -6.85
CA ALA A 86 7.64 5.34 -8.20
C ALA A 86 6.42 4.69 -8.87
N VAL A 87 6.21 3.38 -8.67
CA VAL A 87 5.02 2.67 -9.15
C VAL A 87 3.76 3.19 -8.46
N GLU A 88 3.78 3.40 -7.15
CA GLU A 88 2.65 3.96 -6.40
C GLU A 88 2.25 5.35 -6.90
N ILE A 89 3.24 6.25 -7.04
CA ILE A 89 3.02 7.60 -7.58
C ILE A 89 2.37 7.51 -8.97
N TYR A 90 2.89 6.64 -9.84
CA TYR A 90 2.34 6.43 -11.17
C TYR A 90 0.91 5.86 -11.12
N ALA A 91 0.65 4.87 -10.27
CA ALA A 91 -0.65 4.21 -10.13
C ALA A 91 -1.73 5.16 -9.61
N ILE A 92 -1.37 6.09 -8.72
CA ILE A 92 -2.26 7.11 -8.17
C ILE A 92 -2.51 8.23 -9.20
N LEU A 93 -1.46 8.70 -9.87
CA LEU A 93 -1.58 9.81 -10.83
C LEU A 93 -2.36 9.44 -12.09
N ILE A 94 -2.33 8.17 -12.50
CA ILE A 94 -2.94 7.76 -13.77
C ILE A 94 -4.45 7.63 -13.66
N ASN A 95 -5.20 8.73 -13.80
CA ASN A 95 -6.66 8.66 -13.77
C ASN A 95 -7.20 7.71 -14.86
N PRO A 96 -8.08 6.74 -14.51
CA PRO A 96 -8.69 5.80 -15.44
C PRO A 96 -9.73 6.46 -16.37
N ASN A 97 -10.12 7.72 -16.11
CA ASN A 97 -11.08 8.50 -16.90
C ASN A 97 -10.50 8.98 -18.24
N LYS A 98 -9.54 8.24 -18.81
CA LYS A 98 -9.27 8.31 -20.24
C LYS A 98 -10.25 7.37 -20.89
N ASP A 99 -11.45 7.91 -21.15
CA ASP A 99 -12.37 7.38 -22.13
C ASP A 99 -11.57 7.04 -23.39
N LYS A 100 -11.56 5.75 -23.75
CA LYS A 100 -11.36 5.32 -25.12
C LYS A 100 -12.73 5.04 -25.68
#